data_AF-A0A6G6YIH7-F1
#
_entry.id   AF-A0A6G6YIH7-F1
#
_cell.length_a   1.000
_cell.length_b   1.000
_cell.length_c   1.000
_cell.angle_alpha   90.00
_cell.angle_beta   90.00
_cell.angle_gamma   90.00
#
_symmetry.space_group_name_H-M   'P 1'
#
loop_
_entity.id
_entity.type
_entity.pdbx_description
1 polymer ?
#
loop_
_entity_poly.entity_id
_entity_poly.type
_entity_poly.pdbx_seq_one_letter_code
_entity_poly.pdbx_strand_id
1 'polypeptide(L)'
;MLISKNIQHKIFKGLIFLAFTYFFVLMLRITLFYVPLDSTANFLAIKQTEVEERPEYLTIFHIHVYTSIFVLVAGFIALFFNKSLKKIHRWSGRVYVILTLVFSSISGIYMAFFANGGIPAKISFVILGLLWFYSTYRAYQEVRNRNIMNHRHWMWRSYALCFSAVTLRLWKVILVYLFHPNPMDVYQVIAWLGWIPNILFVEYLILKNKK
;
A
#
# COMPACT_ATOMS: atom_id res chain seq x y z
N MET A 1 23.36 15.54 -26.45
CA MET A 1 22.02 14.93 -26.35
C MET A 1 21.93 13.71 -25.41
N LEU A 2 22.94 12.83 -25.34
CA LEU A 2 22.93 11.66 -24.41
C LEU A 2 23.19 12.03 -22.94
N ILE A 3 24.05 13.02 -22.69
CA ILE A 3 24.39 13.49 -21.33
C ILE A 3 23.18 14.15 -20.65
N SER A 4 22.39 14.96 -21.36
CA SER A 4 21.19 15.60 -20.81
C SER A 4 20.09 14.58 -20.47
N LYS A 5 19.90 13.53 -21.28
CA LYS A 5 18.94 12.44 -20.98
C LYS A 5 19.32 11.67 -19.70
N ASN A 6 20.61 11.44 -19.46
CA ASN A 6 21.08 10.76 -18.26
C ASN A 6 20.87 11.64 -17.00
N ILE A 7 21.12 12.95 -17.11
CA ILE A 7 20.87 13.92 -16.05
C ILE A 7 19.36 14.00 -15.75
N GLN A 8 18.51 14.13 -16.77
CA GLN A 8 17.05 14.15 -16.60
C GLN A 8 16.53 12.87 -15.92
N HIS A 9 17.04 11.71 -16.29
CA HIS A 9 16.66 10.44 -15.67
C HIS A 9 17.12 10.35 -14.21
N LYS A 10 18.30 10.86 -13.86
CA LYS A 10 18.76 10.95 -12.47
C LYS A 10 17.90 11.90 -11.64
N ILE A 11 17.57 13.07 -12.18
CA ILE A 11 16.69 14.06 -11.52
C ILE A 11 15.32 13.45 -11.27
N PHE A 12 14.71 12.82 -12.28
CA PHE A 12 13.40 12.18 -12.15
C PHE A 12 13.40 11.10 -11.07
N LYS A 13 14.44 10.26 -11.02
CA LYS A 13 14.62 9.29 -9.93
C LYS A 13 14.77 9.94 -8.56
N GLY A 14 15.53 11.04 -8.47
CA GLY A 14 15.67 11.82 -7.25
C GLY A 14 14.33 12.36 -6.75
N LEU A 15 13.51 12.90 -7.65
CA LEU A 15 12.16 13.39 -7.32
C LEU A 15 11.23 12.28 -6.82
N ILE A 16 11.23 11.11 -7.46
CA ILE A 16 10.45 9.95 -6.98
C ILE A 16 10.90 9.54 -5.58
N PHE A 17 12.22 9.49 -5.33
CA PHE A 17 12.77 9.11 -4.04
C PHE A 17 12.39 10.13 -2.94
N LEU A 18 12.49 11.42 -3.23
CA LEU A 18 12.08 12.48 -2.31
C LEU A 18 10.58 12.43 -2.02
N ALA A 19 9.75 12.30 -3.06
CA ALA A 19 8.30 12.18 -2.90
C ALA A 19 7.92 10.95 -2.06
N PHE A 20 8.52 9.79 -2.35
CA PHE A 20 8.32 8.59 -1.55
C PHE A 20 8.73 8.80 -0.09
N THR A 21 9.90 9.39 0.15
CA THR A 21 10.41 9.65 1.50
C THR A 21 9.46 10.55 2.27
N TYR A 22 8.97 11.64 1.66
CA TYR A 22 7.99 12.53 2.26
C TYR A 22 6.71 11.79 2.69
N PHE A 23 6.08 11.07 1.76
CA PHE A 23 4.85 10.33 2.07
C PHE A 23 5.09 9.17 3.06
N PHE A 24 6.25 8.53 3.00
CA PHE A 24 6.63 7.49 3.95
C PHE A 24 6.77 8.07 5.37
N VAL A 25 7.39 9.24 5.54
CA VAL A 25 7.50 9.91 6.84
C VAL A 25 6.11 10.29 7.37
N LEU A 26 5.20 10.76 6.52
CA LEU A 26 3.82 11.02 6.92
C LEU A 26 3.10 9.73 7.37
N MET A 27 3.27 8.63 6.65
CA MET A 27 2.73 7.33 7.03
C MET A 27 3.31 6.84 8.35
N LEU A 28 4.63 6.96 8.55
CA LEU A 28 5.31 6.59 9.77
C LEU A 28 4.80 7.41 10.96
N ARG A 29 4.62 8.72 10.79
CA ARG A 29 4.05 9.59 11.82
C ARG A 29 2.64 9.15 12.23
N ILE A 30 1.82 8.71 11.28
CA ILE A 30 0.50 8.16 11.57
C ILE A 30 0.61 6.86 12.37
N THR A 31 1.52 5.97 11.98
CA THR A 31 1.79 4.72 12.70
C THR A 31 2.26 4.96 14.14
N LEU A 32 3.08 5.98 14.37
CA LEU A 32 3.61 6.32 15.70
C LEU A 32 2.54 6.81 16.68
N PHE A 33 1.38 7.29 16.22
CA PHE A 33 0.26 7.60 17.13
C PHE A 33 -0.34 6.39 17.84
N TYR A 34 -0.05 5.17 17.36
CA TYR A 34 -0.48 3.93 17.99
C TYR A 34 0.61 3.34 18.89
N VAL A 35 1.54 4.18 19.37
CA VAL A 35 2.58 3.80 20.33
C VAL A 35 2.52 4.78 21.52
N PRO A 36 2.26 4.32 22.76
CA PRO A 36 1.99 2.94 23.17
C PRO A 36 0.65 2.40 22.65
N LEU A 37 0.35 1.11 22.90
CA LEU A 37 -0.86 0.40 22.45
C LEU A 37 -2.14 0.94 23.13
N ASP A 38 -2.52 2.17 22.78
CA ASP A 38 -3.70 2.85 23.29
C ASP A 38 -4.92 2.59 22.39
N SER A 39 -5.96 2.00 22.99
CA SER A 39 -7.22 1.66 22.32
C SER A 39 -8.09 2.86 21.96
N THR A 40 -7.74 4.06 22.43
CA THR A 40 -8.46 5.31 22.18
C THR A 40 -7.73 6.23 21.19
N ALA A 41 -6.59 5.82 20.66
CA ALA A 41 -5.78 6.63 19.76
C ALA A 41 -6.44 6.84 18.38
N ASN A 42 -6.66 8.10 17.98
CA ASN A 42 -7.00 8.53 16.62
C ASN A 42 -8.12 7.71 15.94
N PHE A 43 -7.78 6.80 15.01
CA PHE A 43 -8.77 5.99 14.31
C PHE A 43 -9.50 5.02 15.25
N LEU A 44 -8.83 4.56 16.31
CA LEU A 44 -9.45 3.65 17.27
C LEU A 44 -10.52 4.37 18.10
N ALA A 45 -10.42 5.69 18.32
CA ALA A 45 -11.44 6.49 19.01
C ALA A 45 -12.82 6.39 18.36
N ILE A 46 -12.88 6.19 17.03
CA ILE A 46 -14.13 6.03 16.28
C ILE A 46 -14.47 4.56 15.98
N LYS A 47 -13.83 3.62 16.68
CA LYS A 47 -13.95 2.17 16.54
C LYS A 47 -14.15 1.43 17.87
N GLN A 48 -14.68 2.13 18.88
CA GLN A 48 -14.83 1.56 20.23
C GLN A 48 -15.74 0.32 20.25
N THR A 49 -16.80 0.28 19.44
CA THR A 49 -17.66 -0.92 19.32
C THR A 49 -16.85 -2.16 18.94
N GLU A 50 -16.02 -2.07 17.89
CA GLU A 50 -15.20 -3.21 17.48
C GLU A 50 -14.05 -3.50 18.45
N VAL A 51 -13.50 -2.49 19.12
CA VAL A 51 -12.46 -2.65 20.13
C VAL A 51 -12.99 -3.36 21.39
N GLU A 52 -14.21 -3.06 21.83
CA GLU A 52 -14.82 -3.61 23.04
C GLU A 52 -15.46 -4.98 22.79
N GLU A 53 -16.18 -5.15 21.67
CA GLU A 53 -16.92 -6.38 21.38
C GLU A 53 -16.02 -7.51 20.83
N ARG A 54 -14.82 -7.20 20.33
CA ARG A 54 -13.95 -8.16 19.64
C ARG A 54 -12.54 -8.17 20.22
N PRO A 55 -12.17 -9.18 21.03
CA PRO A 55 -10.85 -9.22 21.67
C PRO A 55 -9.70 -9.30 20.67
N GLU A 56 -9.94 -9.83 19.47
CA GLU A 56 -8.92 -9.96 18.43
C GLU A 56 -8.67 -8.66 17.62
N TYR A 57 -9.64 -7.73 17.59
CA TYR A 57 -9.61 -6.59 16.66
C TYR A 57 -8.40 -5.69 16.90
N LEU A 58 -8.13 -5.35 18.17
CA LEU A 58 -7.02 -4.48 18.54
C LEU A 58 -5.68 -5.10 18.13
N THR A 59 -5.49 -6.40 18.37
CA THR A 59 -4.26 -7.12 17.99
C THR A 59 -4.09 -7.13 16.48
N ILE A 60 -5.16 -7.45 15.72
CA ILE A 60 -5.13 -7.48 14.26
C ILE A 60 -4.84 -6.10 13.67
N PHE A 61 -5.42 -5.04 14.26
CA PHE A 61 -5.17 -3.65 13.85
C PHE A 61 -3.69 -3.28 14.01
N HIS A 62 -3.09 -3.56 15.16
CA HIS A 62 -1.68 -3.26 15.41
C HIS A 62 -0.76 -4.08 14.51
N ILE A 63 -1.05 -5.38 14.32
CA ILE A 63 -0.34 -6.21 13.33
C ILE A 63 -0.37 -5.50 11.98
N HIS A 64 -1.55 -5.11 11.49
CA HIS A 64 -1.67 -4.45 10.20
C HIS A 64 -0.85 -3.16 10.11
N VAL A 65 -1.04 -2.23 11.05
CA VAL A 65 -0.44 -0.89 10.98
C VAL A 65 1.08 -0.97 11.11
N TYR A 66 1.59 -1.83 11.98
CA TYR A 66 3.02 -1.99 12.17
C TYR A 66 3.68 -2.78 11.04
N THR A 67 3.07 -3.85 10.52
CA THR A 67 3.70 -4.57 9.40
C THR A 67 3.62 -3.77 8.10
N SER A 68 2.57 -2.99 7.90
CA SER A 68 2.37 -2.22 6.66
C SER A 68 3.43 -1.14 6.41
N ILE A 69 3.99 -0.52 7.46
CA ILE A 69 5.08 0.46 7.26
C ILE A 69 6.34 -0.22 6.71
N PHE A 70 6.67 -1.43 7.19
CA PHE A 70 7.79 -2.21 6.68
C PHE A 70 7.53 -2.73 5.26
N VAL A 71 6.30 -3.15 4.97
CA VAL A 71 5.92 -3.57 3.63
C VAL A 71 6.05 -2.42 2.62
N LEU A 72 5.62 -1.21 2.98
CA LEU A 72 5.71 -0.05 2.11
C LEU A 72 7.18 0.27 1.73
N VAL A 73 8.09 0.33 2.72
CA VAL A 73 9.51 0.59 2.45
C VAL A 73 10.20 -0.59 1.76
N ALA A 74 9.90 -1.84 2.14
CA ALA A 74 10.51 -3.02 1.53
C ALA A 74 10.13 -3.15 0.05
N GLY A 75 8.87 -2.87 -0.29
CA GLY A 75 8.39 -2.86 -1.68
C GLY A 75 9.05 -1.76 -2.50
N PHE A 76 9.17 -0.55 -1.95
CA PHE A 76 9.88 0.54 -2.62
C PHE A 76 11.33 0.18 -2.92
N ILE A 77 12.06 -0.32 -1.91
CA ILE A 77 13.45 -0.74 -2.06
C ILE A 77 13.58 -1.84 -3.11
N ALA A 78 12.69 -2.85 -3.07
CA ALA A 78 12.70 -3.96 -4.01
C ALA A 78 12.50 -3.49 -5.45
N LEU A 79 11.63 -2.51 -5.70
CA LEU A 79 11.38 -2.01 -7.05
C LEU A 79 12.44 -1.03 -7.55
N PHE A 80 12.94 -0.16 -6.67
CA PHE A 80 13.80 0.97 -7.06
C PHE A 80 15.28 0.60 -7.20
N PHE A 81 15.79 -0.33 -6.39
CA PHE A 81 17.23 -0.69 -6.33
C PHE A 81 17.58 -2.07 -6.94
N ASN A 82 16.68 -2.65 -7.75
CA ASN A 82 16.82 -4.01 -8.29
C ASN A 82 18.08 -4.29 -9.13
N LYS A 83 18.65 -3.28 -9.81
CA LYS A 83 19.79 -3.46 -10.72
C LYS A 83 21.16 -3.25 -10.08
N SER A 84 21.29 -2.28 -9.16
CA SER A 84 22.57 -1.93 -8.54
C SER A 84 22.88 -2.75 -7.29
N LEU A 85 21.86 -3.24 -6.57
CA LEU A 85 22.02 -3.86 -5.25
C LEU A 85 21.23 -5.17 -5.13
N LYS A 86 21.68 -6.22 -5.84
CA LYS A 86 21.00 -7.53 -5.89
C LYS A 86 20.68 -8.14 -4.51
N LYS A 87 21.60 -8.04 -3.55
CA LYS A 87 21.39 -8.55 -2.18
C LYS A 87 20.25 -7.82 -1.48
N ILE A 88 20.24 -6.49 -1.56
CA ILE A 88 19.21 -5.63 -0.96
C ILE A 88 17.86 -5.92 -1.60
N HIS A 89 17.78 -5.98 -2.93
CA HIS A 89 16.55 -6.34 -3.64
C HIS A 89 15.97 -7.70 -3.21
N ARG A 90 16.82 -8.73 -3.06
CA ARG A 90 16.37 -10.07 -2.64
C ARG A 90 15.84 -10.08 -1.22
N TRP A 91 16.54 -9.42 -0.29
CA TRP A 91 16.10 -9.35 1.10
C TRP A 91 14.83 -8.52 1.24
N SER A 92 14.76 -7.34 0.63
CA SER A 92 13.57 -6.49 0.67
C SER A 92 12.38 -7.17 0.01
N GLY A 93 12.58 -7.88 -1.10
CA GLY A 93 11.53 -8.68 -1.75
C GLY A 93 11.00 -9.81 -0.86
N ARG A 94 11.87 -10.51 -0.12
CA ARG A 94 11.45 -11.55 0.85
C ARG A 94 10.64 -10.96 2.00
N VAL A 95 11.15 -9.87 2.60
CA VAL A 95 10.45 -9.16 3.69
C VAL A 95 9.08 -8.69 3.21
N TYR A 96 9.01 -8.05 2.03
CA TYR A 96 7.76 -7.61 1.42
C TYR A 96 6.76 -8.77 1.27
N VAL A 97 7.17 -9.88 0.65
CA VAL A 97 6.28 -11.02 0.38
C VAL A 97 5.79 -11.66 1.67
N ILE A 98 6.69 -11.93 2.63
CA ILE A 98 6.33 -12.58 3.90
C ILE A 98 5.38 -11.68 4.69
N LEU A 99 5.74 -10.41 4.89
CA LEU A 99 4.92 -9.50 5.67
C LEU A 99 3.58 -9.20 5.01
N THR A 100 3.52 -9.20 3.68
CA THR A 100 2.25 -9.00 2.96
C THR A 100 1.35 -10.22 3.10
N LEU A 101 1.85 -11.42 2.75
CA LEU A 101 1.03 -12.64 2.67
C LEU A 101 0.63 -13.17 4.05
N VAL A 102 1.48 -13.04 5.06
CA VAL A 102 1.22 -13.62 6.39
C VAL A 102 0.49 -12.64 7.30
N PHE A 103 0.80 -11.34 7.23
CA PHE A 103 0.33 -10.37 8.20
C PHE A 103 -0.55 -9.29 7.57
N SER A 104 0.00 -8.46 6.69
CA SER A 104 -0.59 -7.17 6.32
C SER A 104 -1.86 -7.29 5.49
N SER A 105 -1.88 -8.19 4.49
CA SER A 105 -3.06 -8.36 3.64
C SER A 105 -4.19 -9.11 4.36
N ILE A 106 -3.87 -10.15 5.15
CA ILE A 106 -4.86 -10.91 5.92
C ILE A 106 -5.52 -10.02 6.98
N SER A 107 -4.70 -9.31 7.78
CA SER A 107 -5.21 -8.34 8.75
C SER A 107 -6.01 -7.22 8.09
N GLY A 108 -5.56 -6.73 6.93
CA GLY A 108 -6.27 -5.72 6.15
C GLY A 108 -7.64 -6.19 5.66
N ILE A 109 -7.75 -7.43 5.18
CA ILE A 109 -9.03 -8.05 4.76
C ILE A 109 -9.97 -8.18 5.95
N TYR A 110 -9.47 -8.66 7.10
CA TYR A 110 -10.28 -8.76 8.31
C TYR A 110 -10.84 -7.39 8.72
N MET A 111 -9.99 -6.37 8.81
CA MET A 111 -10.43 -5.01 9.15
C MET A 111 -11.39 -4.43 8.11
N ALA A 112 -11.29 -4.82 6.84
CA ALA A 112 -12.17 -4.35 5.77
C ALA A 112 -13.65 -4.70 6.00
N PHE A 113 -13.96 -5.84 6.64
CA PHE A 113 -15.33 -6.19 7.02
C PHE A 113 -15.95 -5.23 8.04
N PHE A 114 -15.09 -4.53 8.77
CA PHE A 114 -15.43 -3.53 9.77
C PHE A 114 -15.04 -2.13 9.31
N ALA A 115 -14.81 -1.89 8.03
CA ALA A 115 -14.52 -0.54 7.54
C ALA A 115 -15.70 0.40 7.83
N ASN A 116 -15.38 1.67 8.10
CA ASN A 116 -16.36 2.76 8.07
C ASN A 116 -16.90 2.95 6.63
N GLY A 117 -17.91 3.79 6.40
CA GLY A 117 -18.40 4.03 5.02
C GLY A 117 -19.47 3.06 4.54
N GLY A 118 -19.99 2.19 5.40
CA GLY A 118 -21.04 1.23 5.04
C GLY A 118 -20.57 0.18 4.02
N ILE A 119 -21.54 -0.48 3.38
CA ILE A 119 -21.29 -1.59 2.45
C ILE A 119 -20.33 -1.22 1.30
N PRO A 120 -20.44 -0.05 0.63
CA PRO A 120 -19.57 0.28 -0.51
C PRO A 120 -18.09 0.30 -0.15
N ALA A 121 -17.74 0.90 1.00
CA ALA A 121 -16.35 0.98 1.44
C ALA A 121 -15.81 -0.39 1.88
N LYS A 122 -16.62 -1.18 2.60
CA LYS A 122 -16.27 -2.55 2.99
C LYS A 122 -15.94 -3.42 1.78
N ILE A 123 -16.79 -3.40 0.76
CA ILE A 123 -16.57 -4.14 -0.50
C ILE A 123 -15.25 -3.69 -1.15
N SER A 124 -15.01 -2.38 -1.27
CA SER A 124 -13.78 -1.87 -1.86
C SER A 124 -12.52 -2.38 -1.16
N PHE A 125 -12.48 -2.30 0.18
CA PHE A 125 -11.30 -2.71 0.95
C PHE A 125 -11.09 -4.23 0.95
N VAL A 126 -12.17 -5.02 0.94
CA VAL A 126 -12.08 -6.49 0.79
C VAL A 126 -11.51 -6.83 -0.59
N ILE A 127 -12.01 -6.23 -1.67
CA ILE A 127 -11.49 -6.43 -3.03
C ILE A 127 -10.01 -6.05 -3.09
N LEU A 128 -9.65 -4.88 -2.57
CA LEU A 128 -8.26 -4.42 -2.50
C LEU A 128 -7.38 -5.44 -1.77
N GLY A 129 -7.80 -5.90 -0.60
CA GLY A 129 -7.04 -6.89 0.19
C GLY A 129 -6.84 -8.20 -0.55
N LEU A 130 -7.90 -8.74 -1.18
CA LEU A 130 -7.84 -9.97 -1.96
C LEU A 130 -6.95 -9.83 -3.20
N LEU A 131 -7.08 -8.74 -3.94
CA LEU A 131 -6.22 -8.46 -5.10
C LEU A 131 -4.76 -8.29 -4.68
N TRP A 132 -4.51 -7.65 -3.53
CA TRP A 132 -3.17 -7.45 -3.02
C TRP A 132 -2.52 -8.77 -2.58
N PHE A 133 -3.26 -9.61 -1.85
CA PHE A 133 -2.83 -10.96 -1.50
C PHE A 133 -2.54 -11.78 -2.76
N TYR A 134 -3.51 -11.85 -3.68
CA TYR A 134 -3.41 -12.65 -4.90
C TYR A 134 -2.23 -12.23 -5.78
N SER A 135 -2.09 -10.93 -6.05
CA SER A 135 -0.99 -10.41 -6.87
C SER A 135 0.38 -10.67 -6.24
N THR A 136 0.49 -10.57 -4.90
CA THR A 136 1.74 -10.90 -4.18
C THR A 136 2.04 -12.40 -4.25
N TYR A 137 1.04 -13.24 -4.08
CA TYR A 137 1.18 -14.68 -4.17
C TYR A 137 1.61 -15.11 -5.58
N ARG A 138 0.96 -14.57 -6.62
CA ARG A 138 1.38 -14.78 -8.02
C ARG A 138 2.80 -14.31 -8.26
N ALA A 139 3.20 -13.14 -7.75
CA ALA A 139 4.58 -12.68 -7.87
C ALA A 139 5.58 -13.66 -7.26
N TYR A 140 5.26 -14.23 -6.10
CA TYR A 140 6.07 -15.26 -5.45
C TYR A 140 6.14 -16.56 -6.26
N GLN A 141 5.01 -17.04 -6.78
CA GLN A 141 4.99 -18.24 -7.63
C GLN A 141 5.84 -18.06 -8.90
N GLU A 142 5.70 -16.93 -9.60
CA GLU A 142 6.46 -16.71 -10.84
C GLU A 142 7.98 -16.64 -10.60
N VAL A 143 8.46 -16.06 -9.48
CA VAL A 143 9.90 -16.08 -9.19
C VAL A 143 10.41 -17.47 -8.82
N ARG A 144 9.60 -18.29 -8.13
CA ARG A 144 9.91 -19.70 -7.86
C ARG A 144 10.02 -20.52 -9.16
N ASN A 145 9.15 -20.23 -10.11
CA ASN A 145 9.14 -20.84 -11.45
C ASN A 145 10.19 -20.22 -12.39
N ARG A 146 11.06 -19.32 -11.91
CA ARG A 146 12.08 -18.60 -12.69
C ARG A 146 11.52 -17.72 -13.82
N ASN A 147 10.22 -17.42 -13.80
CA ASN A 147 9.54 -16.52 -14.73
C ASN A 147 9.72 -15.05 -14.32
N ILE A 148 10.93 -14.52 -14.49
CA ILE A 148 11.30 -13.18 -13.98
C ILE A 148 10.46 -12.05 -14.58
N MET A 149 10.09 -12.16 -15.85
CA MET A 149 9.25 -11.17 -16.54
C MET A 149 7.87 -11.06 -15.86
N ASN A 150 7.20 -12.19 -15.68
CA ASN A 150 5.87 -12.22 -15.05
C ASN A 150 5.95 -11.87 -13.56
N HIS A 151 6.98 -12.32 -12.85
CA HIS A 151 7.25 -11.89 -11.48
C HIS A 151 7.25 -10.36 -11.37
N ARG A 152 7.96 -9.67 -12.27
CA ARG A 152 8.02 -8.20 -12.26
C ARG A 152 6.65 -7.56 -12.49
N HIS A 153 5.87 -8.07 -13.43
CA HIS A 153 4.52 -7.56 -13.68
C HIS A 153 3.59 -7.76 -12.47
N TRP A 154 3.64 -8.93 -11.83
CA TRP A 154 2.86 -9.17 -10.61
C TRP A 154 3.34 -8.35 -9.42
N MET A 155 4.64 -8.12 -9.28
CA MET A 155 5.19 -7.21 -8.27
C MET A 155 4.72 -5.77 -8.46
N TRP A 156 4.59 -5.31 -9.72
CA TRP A 156 4.04 -3.97 -9.99
C TRP A 156 2.59 -3.86 -9.55
N ARG A 157 1.75 -4.85 -9.87
CA ARG A 157 0.35 -4.90 -9.40
C ARG A 157 0.26 -4.89 -7.89
N SER A 158 1.01 -5.79 -7.25
CA SER A 158 1.04 -5.92 -5.80
C SER A 158 1.47 -4.61 -5.12
N TYR A 159 2.54 -3.98 -5.61
CA TYR A 159 3.01 -2.74 -5.00
C TYR A 159 2.09 -1.55 -5.27
N ALA A 160 1.41 -1.50 -6.43
CA ALA A 160 0.39 -0.48 -6.71
C ALA A 160 -0.79 -0.55 -5.73
N LEU A 161 -1.20 -1.78 -5.38
CA LEU A 161 -2.22 -2.02 -4.37
C LEU A 161 -1.71 -1.73 -2.96
N CYS A 162 -0.46 -2.05 -2.64
CA CYS A 162 0.18 -1.63 -1.37
C CYS A 162 0.21 -0.09 -1.24
N PHE A 163 0.58 0.61 -2.30
CA PHE A 163 0.69 2.07 -2.32
C PHE A 163 -0.68 2.78 -2.20
N SER A 164 -1.79 2.04 -2.30
CA SER A 164 -3.13 2.60 -2.11
C SER A 164 -3.33 3.28 -0.76
N ALA A 165 -2.62 2.82 0.28
CA ALA A 165 -2.64 3.47 1.59
C ALA A 165 -2.18 4.94 1.53
N VAL A 166 -1.19 5.23 0.68
CA VAL A 166 -0.69 6.60 0.44
C VAL A 166 -1.66 7.36 -0.45
N THR A 167 -2.07 6.76 -1.58
CA THR A 167 -2.98 7.39 -2.55
C THR A 167 -4.33 7.77 -1.91
N LEU A 168 -4.90 6.91 -1.08
CA LEU A 168 -6.15 7.17 -0.36
C LEU A 168 -6.04 8.40 0.54
N ARG A 169 -4.93 8.54 1.28
CA ARG A 169 -4.69 9.70 2.15
C ARG A 169 -4.48 10.97 1.36
N LEU A 170 -3.79 10.87 0.23
CA LEU A 170 -3.63 11.99 -0.69
C LEU A 170 -4.99 12.49 -1.19
N TRP A 171 -5.85 11.59 -1.66
CA TRP A 171 -7.21 11.94 -2.08
C TRP A 171 -8.04 12.53 -0.94
N LYS A 172 -7.93 12.00 0.29
CA LYS A 172 -8.60 12.57 1.46
C LYS A 172 -8.24 14.04 1.64
N VAL A 173 -6.95 14.38 1.61
CA VAL A 173 -6.49 15.77 1.78
C VAL A 173 -7.01 16.65 0.65
N ILE A 174 -6.88 16.20 -0.60
CA ILE A 174 -7.33 16.96 -1.78
C ILE A 174 -8.84 17.24 -1.71
N LEU A 175 -9.66 16.21 -1.49
CA LEU A 175 -11.12 16.35 -1.53
C LEU A 175 -11.65 17.19 -0.37
N VAL A 176 -11.11 16.98 0.85
CA VAL A 176 -11.51 17.78 2.01
C VAL A 176 -11.14 19.24 1.84
N TYR A 177 -9.93 19.53 1.36
CA TYR A 177 -9.45 20.90 1.16
C TYR A 177 -10.22 21.65 0.07
N LEU A 178 -10.57 20.99 -1.03
CA LEU A 178 -11.22 21.64 -2.17
C LEU A 178 -12.74 21.76 -2.01
N PHE A 179 -13.38 20.74 -1.45
CA PHE A 179 -14.85 20.62 -1.53
C PHE A 179 -15.55 20.61 -0.16
N HIS A 180 -14.81 20.42 0.94
CA HIS A 180 -15.36 20.32 2.30
C HIS A 180 -16.60 19.41 2.45
N PRO A 181 -16.65 18.22 1.79
CA PRO A 181 -17.80 17.33 1.87
C PRO A 181 -17.91 16.64 3.24
N ASN A 182 -19.04 15.97 3.48
CA ASN A 182 -19.21 15.17 4.70
C ASN A 182 -18.13 14.08 4.80
N PRO A 183 -17.58 13.82 5.99
CA PRO A 183 -16.49 12.85 6.16
C PRO A 183 -16.81 11.44 5.66
N MET A 184 -18.07 11.01 5.77
CA MET A 184 -18.48 9.66 5.35
C MET A 184 -18.53 9.53 3.82
N ASP A 185 -18.99 10.56 3.12
CA ASP A 185 -19.03 10.61 1.66
C ASP A 185 -17.61 10.57 1.09
N VAL A 186 -16.69 11.34 1.69
CA VAL A 186 -15.26 11.26 1.36
C VAL A 186 -14.75 9.85 1.55
N TYR A 187 -15.03 9.24 2.70
CA TYR A 187 -14.53 7.91 3.04
C TYR A 187 -14.94 6.87 1.99
N GLN A 188 -16.21 6.89 1.56
CA GLN A 188 -16.71 6.00 0.51
C GLN A 188 -16.01 6.23 -0.83
N VAL A 189 -15.82 7.49 -1.24
CA VAL A 189 -15.16 7.83 -2.51
C VAL A 189 -13.68 7.43 -2.50
N ILE A 190 -12.96 7.80 -1.44
CA ILE A 190 -11.52 7.52 -1.35
C ILE A 190 -11.23 6.03 -1.17
N ALA A 191 -12.17 5.25 -0.65
CA ALA A 191 -12.03 3.79 -0.57
C ALA A 191 -11.80 3.17 -1.95
N TRP A 192 -12.35 3.76 -3.02
CA TRP A 192 -12.17 3.31 -4.41
C TRP A 192 -11.03 4.05 -5.12
N LEU A 193 -11.00 5.39 -5.00
CA LEU A 193 -9.93 6.20 -5.61
C LEU A 193 -8.54 5.90 -5.04
N GLY A 194 -8.47 5.31 -3.85
CA GLY A 194 -7.23 4.88 -3.24
C GLY A 194 -6.46 3.84 -4.06
N TRP A 195 -7.14 2.97 -4.82
CA TRP A 195 -6.45 1.86 -5.49
C TRP A 195 -6.80 1.68 -6.97
N ILE A 196 -7.99 2.07 -7.42
CA ILE A 196 -8.38 1.95 -8.84
C ILE A 196 -7.39 2.70 -9.76
N PRO A 197 -7.07 3.98 -9.53
CA PRO A 197 -6.12 4.70 -10.38
C PRO A 197 -4.73 4.05 -10.39
N ASN A 198 -4.28 3.52 -9.24
CA ASN A 198 -2.99 2.86 -9.12
C ASN A 198 -2.90 1.61 -10.00
N ILE A 199 -3.92 0.74 -9.94
CA ILE A 199 -3.91 -0.51 -10.71
C ILE A 199 -4.08 -0.22 -12.21
N LEU A 200 -4.96 0.71 -12.59
CA LEU A 200 -5.13 1.12 -13.99
C LEU A 200 -3.84 1.68 -14.58
N PHE A 201 -3.14 2.52 -13.82
CA PHE A 201 -1.85 3.05 -14.22
C PHE A 201 -0.81 1.95 -14.45
N VAL A 202 -0.72 0.98 -13.53
CA VAL A 202 0.22 -0.13 -13.67
C VAL A 202 -0.15 -1.06 -14.83
N GLU A 203 -1.43 -1.38 -15.03
CA GLU A 203 -1.85 -2.18 -16.19
C GLU A 203 -1.50 -1.49 -17.51
N TYR A 204 -1.75 -0.18 -17.61
CA TYR A 204 -1.34 0.61 -18.77
C TYR A 204 0.17 0.50 -19.04
N LEU A 205 1.01 0.63 -18.00
CA LEU A 205 2.46 0.49 -18.13
C LEU A 205 2.88 -0.93 -18.55
N ILE A 206 2.22 -1.96 -18.04
CA ILE A 206 2.51 -3.36 -18.40
C ILE A 206 2.14 -3.61 -19.86
N LEU A 207 0.97 -3.15 -20.30
CA LEU A 207 0.51 -3.31 -21.68
C LEU A 207 1.43 -2.58 -22.67
N LYS A 208 1.91 -1.40 -22.30
CA LYS A 208 2.87 -0.64 -23.12
C LYS A 208 4.21 -1.33 -23.26
N ASN A 209 4.70 -2.02 -22.23
CA ASN A 209 6.00 -2.72 -22.23
C ASN A 209 5.94 -4.13 -22.85
N LYS A 210 4.74 -4.66 -23.10
CA LYS A 210 4.56 -5.93 -23.83
C LYS A 210 4.61 -5.76 -25.35
N LYS A 211 4.45 -4.52 -25.84
CA LYS A 211 4.67 -4.13 -27.24
C LYS A 211 6.14 -3.76 -27.42
#